data_AF-A0A0K1EBP7-F1
#
_entry.id   AF-A0A0K1EBP7-F1
#
_cell.length_a   1.000
_cell.length_b   1.000
_cell.length_c   1.000
_cell.angle_alpha   90.00
_cell.angle_beta   90.00
_cell.angle_gamma   90.00
#
_symmetry.space_group_name_H-M   'P 1'
#
loop_
_entity.id
_entity.type
_entity.pdbx_description
1 polymer ?
#
loop_
_entity_poly.entity_id
_entity_poly.type
_entity_poly.pdbx_seq_one_letter_code
_entity_poly.pdbx_strand_id
1 'polypeptide(L)'
;MKPRWHHEEAWLAHVARWIALHPTAGSPAAERVATEIGVHLDELGLQVELVQRRQHSPLLIARRRAPPGAPTLGIYGHYDVEPIYGHWTHDPTQLRVDAGRAYGRGIADNLGPLAQRLLAARDVRDWPGIVWVLEGEEETGSPLLAEHLDALSETDVSWWLDETGYFEAPDRQRLLLARWPSALDPLPTTWRDLAAAHAVSTVVAHRELNRASGGSSAPVSQLFRGRPYASFGPNDEASNVHAANESIPLGALLLSAHQFVATLEHLGMQRLP
;
A
#
# COMPACT_ATOMS: atom_id res chain seq x y z
N MET A 1 -10.32 -3.45 25.13
CA MET A 1 -10.88 -2.38 24.26
C MET A 1 -11.50 -3.08 23.06
N LYS A 2 -12.70 -2.69 22.60
CA LYS A 2 -13.29 -3.29 21.40
C LYS A 2 -12.46 -2.89 20.16
N PRO A 3 -12.28 -3.78 19.18
CA PRO A 3 -11.55 -3.44 17.96
C PRO A 3 -12.28 -2.33 17.19
N ARG A 4 -11.50 -1.45 16.59
CA ARG A 4 -11.99 -0.32 15.77
C ARG A 4 -12.48 -0.79 14.40
N TRP A 5 -11.94 -1.91 13.91
CA TRP A 5 -12.32 -2.55 12.65
C TRP A 5 -12.09 -4.06 12.72
N HIS A 6 -12.71 -4.82 11.81
CA HIS A 6 -12.78 -6.28 11.89
C HIS A 6 -11.41 -6.96 12.04
N HIS A 7 -10.39 -6.47 11.33
CA HIS A 7 -9.05 -7.07 11.30
C HIS A 7 -8.04 -6.42 12.24
N GLU A 8 -8.44 -5.54 13.15
CA GLU A 8 -7.49 -4.76 13.96
C GLU A 8 -6.53 -5.62 14.78
N GLU A 9 -7.01 -6.69 15.40
CA GLU A 9 -6.18 -7.58 16.20
C GLU A 9 -5.15 -8.33 15.34
N ALA A 10 -5.57 -8.83 14.18
CA ALA A 10 -4.68 -9.44 13.21
C ALA A 10 -3.65 -8.42 12.68
N TRP A 11 -4.10 -7.20 12.41
CA TRP A 11 -3.23 -6.10 11.96
C TRP A 11 -2.14 -5.82 12.99
N LEU A 12 -2.50 -5.65 14.27
CA LEU A 12 -1.55 -5.44 15.36
C LEU A 12 -0.55 -6.59 15.47
N ALA A 13 -1.00 -7.84 15.31
CA ALA A 13 -0.12 -9.01 15.36
C ALA A 13 0.88 -9.04 14.19
N HIS A 14 0.42 -8.78 12.96
CA HIS A 14 1.28 -8.75 11.77
C HIS A 14 2.29 -7.60 11.85
N VAL A 15 1.85 -6.37 12.16
CA VAL A 15 2.77 -5.24 12.24
C VAL A 15 3.75 -5.37 13.40
N ALA A 16 3.34 -5.92 14.55
CA ALA A 16 4.28 -6.18 15.66
C ALA A 16 5.37 -7.16 15.24
N ARG A 17 4.99 -8.22 14.53
CA ARG A 17 5.94 -9.21 14.02
C ARG A 17 6.91 -8.61 13.01
N TRP A 18 6.41 -7.89 12.02
CA TRP A 18 7.26 -7.32 10.96
C TRP A 18 8.18 -6.21 11.48
N ILE A 19 7.70 -5.37 12.39
CA ILE A 19 8.53 -4.35 13.04
C ILE A 19 9.66 -4.99 13.87
N ALA A 20 9.35 -6.07 14.61
CA ALA A 20 10.36 -6.81 15.38
C ALA A 20 11.39 -7.53 14.48
N LEU A 21 10.98 -7.97 13.28
CA LEU A 21 11.90 -8.51 12.29
C LEU A 21 12.82 -7.45 11.68
N HIS A 22 12.35 -6.19 11.60
CA HIS A 22 13.07 -5.05 11.04
C HIS A 22 13.66 -5.36 9.64
N PRO A 23 12.81 -5.57 8.62
CA PRO A 23 13.23 -6.00 7.29
C PRO A 23 13.92 -4.86 6.52
N THR A 24 15.23 -4.67 6.71
CA THR A 24 16.00 -3.76 5.84
C THR A 24 16.34 -4.45 4.51
N ALA A 25 16.55 -3.66 3.46
CA ALA A 25 16.91 -4.18 2.13
C ALA A 25 18.12 -5.14 2.18
N GLY A 26 18.02 -6.27 1.49
CA GLY A 26 19.03 -7.33 1.45
C GLY A 26 19.17 -8.16 2.73
N SER A 27 18.34 -7.93 3.75
CA SER A 27 18.40 -8.67 5.01
C SER A 27 17.66 -10.02 4.94
N PRO A 28 18.05 -11.02 5.76
CA PRO A 28 17.24 -12.23 5.93
C PRO A 28 15.84 -11.96 6.51
N ALA A 29 15.64 -10.80 7.14
CA ALA A 29 14.33 -10.38 7.62
C ALA A 29 13.42 -9.97 6.46
N ALA A 30 13.94 -9.25 5.47
CA ALA A 30 13.22 -8.92 4.24
C ALA A 30 12.77 -10.18 3.50
N GLU A 31 13.64 -11.19 3.35
CA GLU A 31 13.25 -12.48 2.74
C GLU A 31 12.10 -13.18 3.50
N ARG A 32 12.15 -13.17 4.84
CA ARG A 32 11.09 -13.75 5.68
C ARG A 32 9.77 -13.00 5.53
N VAL A 33 9.80 -11.67 5.60
CA VAL A 33 8.60 -10.82 5.44
C VAL A 33 8.01 -11.00 4.04
N ALA A 34 8.84 -11.05 2.99
CA ALA A 34 8.39 -11.33 1.64
C ALA A 34 7.66 -12.68 1.53
N THR A 35 8.19 -13.71 2.19
CA THR A 35 7.56 -15.04 2.22
C THR A 35 6.20 -15.00 2.93
N GLU A 36 6.10 -14.30 4.06
CA GLU A 36 4.85 -14.14 4.80
C GLU A 36 3.79 -13.37 3.99
N ILE A 37 4.19 -12.29 3.31
CA ILE A 37 3.32 -11.55 2.40
C ILE A 37 2.88 -12.44 1.23
N GLY A 38 3.78 -13.24 0.67
CA GLY A 38 3.46 -14.20 -0.38
C GLY A 38 2.36 -15.18 0.04
N VAL A 39 2.39 -15.67 1.28
CA VAL A 39 1.31 -16.51 1.84
C VAL A 39 -0.01 -15.74 1.91
N HIS A 40 0.00 -14.49 2.38
CA HIS A 40 -1.22 -13.67 2.39
C HIS A 40 -1.81 -13.46 1.01
N LEU A 41 -0.99 -13.20 -0.01
CA LEU A 41 -1.45 -13.01 -1.39
C LEU A 41 -2.00 -14.31 -1.99
N ASP A 42 -1.39 -15.46 -1.70
CA ASP A 42 -1.87 -16.77 -2.11
C ASP A 42 -3.21 -17.12 -1.44
N GLU A 43 -3.38 -16.83 -0.15
CA GLU A 43 -4.66 -16.98 0.57
C GLU A 43 -5.79 -16.14 -0.04
N LEU A 44 -5.47 -15.01 -0.68
CA LEU A 44 -6.43 -14.18 -1.42
C LEU A 44 -6.76 -14.75 -2.82
N GLY A 45 -6.16 -15.89 -3.20
CA GLY A 45 -6.35 -16.55 -4.48
C GLY A 45 -5.61 -15.88 -5.64
N LEU A 46 -4.56 -15.10 -5.36
CA LEU A 46 -3.70 -14.50 -6.38
C LEU A 46 -2.58 -15.47 -6.77
N GLN A 47 -2.20 -15.50 -8.04
CA GLN A 47 -1.03 -16.23 -8.50
C GLN A 47 0.22 -15.44 -8.11
N VAL A 48 0.97 -15.93 -7.13
CA VAL A 48 2.16 -15.26 -6.59
C VAL A 48 3.43 -15.72 -7.30
N GLU A 49 4.20 -14.77 -7.81
CA GLU A 49 5.58 -14.97 -8.27
C GLU A 49 6.53 -14.29 -7.27
N LEU A 50 7.44 -15.07 -6.69
CA LEU A 50 8.51 -14.55 -5.85
C LEU A 50 9.81 -14.54 -6.66
N VAL A 51 10.17 -13.37 -7.18
CA VAL A 51 11.41 -13.17 -7.93
C VAL A 51 12.56 -13.02 -6.93
N GLN A 52 13.46 -14.01 -6.92
CA GLN A 52 14.61 -14.03 -6.04
C GLN A 52 15.91 -13.90 -6.84
N ARG A 53 16.80 -13.04 -6.34
CA ARG A 53 18.16 -12.92 -6.86
C ARG A 53 19.14 -12.81 -5.69
N ARG A 54 20.31 -13.44 -5.83
CA ARG A 54 21.37 -13.35 -4.82
C ARG A 54 21.68 -11.88 -4.51
N GLN A 55 21.76 -11.53 -3.23
CA GLN A 55 22.06 -10.19 -2.72
C GLN A 55 20.94 -9.14 -2.92
N HIS A 56 19.75 -9.55 -3.35
CA HIS A 56 18.57 -8.69 -3.42
C HIS A 56 17.49 -9.15 -2.46
N SER A 57 16.69 -8.22 -1.94
CA SER A 57 15.40 -8.60 -1.34
C SER A 57 14.45 -9.10 -2.44
N PRO A 58 13.58 -10.08 -2.16
CA PRO A 58 12.65 -10.58 -3.17
C PRO A 58 11.71 -9.52 -3.77
N LEU A 59 11.37 -9.64 -5.05
CA LEU A 59 10.27 -8.90 -5.65
C LEU A 59 9.06 -9.84 -5.74
N LEU A 60 7.94 -9.45 -5.13
CA LEU A 60 6.67 -10.16 -5.20
C LEU A 60 5.81 -9.58 -6.32
N ILE A 61 5.34 -10.43 -7.22
CA ILE A 61 4.36 -10.05 -8.24
C ILE A 61 3.18 -11.02 -8.16
N ALA A 62 2.08 -10.57 -7.56
CA ALA A 62 0.85 -11.36 -7.45
C ALA A 62 -0.16 -10.94 -8.52
N ARG A 63 -0.75 -11.91 -9.22
CA ARG A 63 -1.61 -11.65 -10.37
C ARG A 63 -2.95 -12.33 -10.25
N ARG A 64 -3.98 -11.64 -10.72
CA ARG A 64 -5.29 -12.21 -11.03
C ARG A 64 -5.72 -11.69 -12.40
N ARG A 65 -6.01 -12.61 -13.32
CA ARG A 65 -6.40 -12.24 -14.68
C ARG A 65 -7.75 -11.50 -14.67
N ALA A 66 -7.81 -10.36 -15.36
CA ALA A 66 -9.06 -9.66 -15.62
C ALA A 66 -9.97 -10.50 -16.54
N PRO A 67 -11.30 -10.49 -16.33
CA PRO A 67 -12.25 -10.90 -17.36
C PRO A 67 -12.00 -10.13 -18.68
N PRO A 68 -12.29 -10.71 -19.85
CA PRO A 68 -12.16 -10.00 -21.12
C PRO A 68 -12.90 -8.65 -21.10
N GLY A 69 -12.19 -7.57 -21.44
CA GLY A 69 -12.72 -6.22 -21.47
C GLY A 69 -12.82 -5.50 -20.12
N ALA A 70 -12.51 -6.16 -19.00
CA ALA A 70 -12.44 -5.53 -17.69
C ALA A 70 -11.03 -4.93 -17.44
N PRO A 71 -10.92 -3.83 -16.69
CA PRO A 71 -9.63 -3.23 -16.38
C PRO A 71 -8.81 -4.11 -15.42
N THR A 72 -7.49 -4.03 -15.53
CA THR A 72 -6.55 -4.58 -14.54
C THR A 72 -6.05 -3.44 -13.67
N LEU A 73 -6.23 -3.55 -12.35
CA LEU A 73 -5.66 -2.64 -11.38
C LEU A 73 -4.24 -3.09 -11.00
N GLY A 74 -3.28 -2.18 -11.15
CA GLY A 74 -1.96 -2.32 -10.56
C GLY A 74 -1.97 -1.82 -9.12
N ILE A 75 -1.46 -2.58 -8.17
CA ILE A 75 -1.26 -2.13 -6.79
C ILE A 75 0.23 -2.16 -6.52
N TYR A 76 0.78 -1.06 -6.02
CA TYR A 76 2.18 -0.96 -5.65
C TYR A 76 2.33 -0.76 -4.14
N GLY A 77 3.39 -1.36 -3.59
CA GLY A 77 3.82 -1.21 -2.21
C GLY A 77 5.23 -1.73 -2.01
N HIS A 78 5.75 -1.56 -0.80
CA HIS A 78 7.03 -2.14 -0.39
C HIS A 78 6.99 -2.61 1.06
N TYR A 79 7.90 -3.51 1.41
CA TYR A 79 7.96 -4.15 2.71
C TYR A 79 9.33 -4.04 3.39
N ASP A 80 10.32 -3.45 2.72
CA ASP A 80 11.54 -3.02 3.39
C ASP A 80 11.31 -1.75 4.21
N VAL A 81 12.13 -1.57 5.23
CA VAL A 81 12.09 -0.40 6.11
C VAL A 81 13.43 0.30 6.14
N GLU A 82 13.36 1.61 6.23
CA GLU A 82 14.51 2.47 6.45
C GLU A 82 15.25 2.07 7.76
N PRO A 83 16.60 2.11 7.80
CA PRO A 83 17.32 1.85 9.04
C PRO A 83 16.91 2.80 10.20
N ILE A 84 17.26 2.39 11.41
CA ILE A 84 16.91 3.12 12.63
C ILE A 84 17.94 4.22 12.90
N TYR A 85 17.46 5.47 12.97
CA TYR A 85 18.26 6.63 13.35
C TYR A 85 17.49 7.53 14.32
N GLY A 86 18.24 8.48 14.91
CA GLY A 86 17.68 9.55 15.73
C GLY A 86 17.30 9.10 17.14
N HIS A 87 16.63 10.00 17.86
CA HIS A 87 16.27 9.81 19.26
C HIS A 87 14.83 9.32 19.41
N TRP A 88 14.68 8.01 19.60
CA TRP A 88 13.39 7.39 19.86
C TRP A 88 13.04 7.44 21.34
N THR A 89 11.78 7.71 21.64
CA THR A 89 11.24 7.70 23.01
C THR A 89 10.86 6.29 23.49
N HIS A 90 10.78 5.33 22.56
CA HIS A 90 10.45 3.92 22.76
C HIS A 90 11.31 3.05 21.83
N ASP A 91 11.38 1.75 22.08
CA ASP A 91 12.13 0.84 21.20
C ASP A 91 11.49 0.80 19.79
N PRO A 92 12.21 1.21 18.72
CA PRO A 92 11.68 1.23 17.36
C PRO A 92 11.36 -0.15 16.78
N THR A 93 11.90 -1.22 17.36
CA THR A 93 11.65 -2.61 16.95
C THR A 93 10.54 -3.28 17.75
N GLN A 94 9.90 -2.55 18.67
CA GLN A 94 8.74 -3.04 19.42
C GLN A 94 7.53 -2.18 19.12
N LEU A 95 6.48 -2.79 18.57
CA LEU A 95 5.22 -2.08 18.36
C LEU A 95 4.69 -1.56 19.68
N ARG A 96 4.49 -0.24 19.75
CA ARG A 96 3.82 0.41 20.88
C ARG A 96 2.52 1.03 20.41
N VAL A 97 1.44 0.76 21.13
CA VAL A 97 0.18 1.48 20.94
C VAL A 97 -0.01 2.45 22.09
N ASP A 98 -0.17 3.72 21.78
CA ASP A 98 -0.38 4.77 22.78
C ASP A 98 -1.22 5.91 22.21
N ALA A 99 -2.11 6.47 23.02
CA ALA A 99 -2.97 7.60 22.66
C ALA A 99 -3.64 7.52 21.27
N GLY A 100 -4.09 6.33 20.86
CA GLY A 100 -4.77 6.13 19.56
C GLY A 100 -3.84 6.01 18.35
N ARG A 101 -2.54 5.89 18.56
CA ARG A 101 -1.52 5.68 17.52
C ARG A 101 -0.75 4.39 17.75
N ALA A 102 -0.21 3.83 16.68
CA ALA A 102 0.78 2.77 16.72
C ALA A 102 2.15 3.32 16.31
N TYR A 103 3.20 2.94 17.04
CA TYR A 103 4.57 3.41 16.88
C TYR A 103 5.50 2.23 16.61
N GLY A 104 6.50 2.46 15.76
CA GLY A 104 7.56 1.51 15.41
C GLY A 104 8.18 1.86 14.06
N ARG A 105 9.42 1.46 13.80
CA ARG A 105 10.05 1.73 12.50
C ARG A 105 9.34 0.97 11.39
N GLY A 106 8.94 1.70 10.35
CA GLY A 106 8.26 1.19 9.18
C GLY A 106 6.75 1.06 9.36
N ILE A 107 6.19 1.50 10.49
CA ILE A 107 4.74 1.44 10.72
C ILE A 107 3.95 2.32 9.74
N ALA A 108 4.53 3.44 9.29
CA ALA A 108 3.92 4.38 8.35
C ALA A 108 4.50 4.22 6.94
N ASP A 109 5.75 3.76 6.80
CA ASP A 109 6.42 3.49 5.51
C ASP A 109 7.20 2.16 5.59
N ASN A 110 6.57 1.01 5.34
CA ASN A 110 5.19 0.88 4.87
C ASN A 110 4.48 -0.40 5.37
N LEU A 111 4.97 -1.00 6.45
CA LEU A 111 4.43 -2.23 7.03
C LEU A 111 2.97 -2.08 7.49
N GLY A 112 2.59 -0.92 8.04
CA GLY A 112 1.23 -0.67 8.54
C GLY A 112 0.19 -0.59 7.43
N PRO A 113 0.32 0.33 6.45
CA PRO A 113 -0.59 0.39 5.31
C PRO A 113 -0.63 -0.92 4.51
N LEU A 114 0.52 -1.57 4.30
CA LEU A 114 0.59 -2.87 3.60
C LEU A 114 -0.19 -3.96 4.34
N ALA A 115 0.05 -4.15 5.64
CA ALA A 115 -0.69 -5.13 6.44
C ALA A 115 -2.20 -4.85 6.42
N GLN A 116 -2.60 -3.57 6.46
CA GLN A 116 -3.99 -3.18 6.41
C GLN A 116 -4.64 -3.56 5.08
N ARG A 117 -3.98 -3.31 3.94
CA ARG A 117 -4.49 -3.70 2.61
C ARG A 117 -4.61 -5.22 2.46
N LEU A 118 -3.60 -5.97 2.88
CA LEU A 118 -3.62 -7.44 2.81
C LEU A 118 -4.78 -8.03 3.62
N LEU A 119 -5.07 -7.48 4.80
CA LEU A 119 -6.16 -7.94 5.64
C LEU A 119 -7.53 -7.48 5.11
N ALA A 120 -7.66 -6.21 4.70
CA ALA A 120 -8.89 -5.68 4.14
C ALA A 120 -9.30 -6.39 2.85
N ALA A 121 -8.34 -6.80 2.03
CA ALA A 121 -8.58 -7.60 0.83
C ALA A 121 -9.35 -8.90 1.10
N ARG A 122 -9.29 -9.46 2.32
CA ARG A 122 -10.04 -10.66 2.70
C ARG A 122 -11.56 -10.45 2.70
N ASP A 123 -12.00 -9.20 2.76
CA ASP A 123 -13.42 -8.83 2.75
C ASP A 123 -13.98 -8.65 1.33
N VAL A 124 -13.13 -8.72 0.30
CA VAL A 124 -13.52 -8.54 -1.11
C VAL A 124 -14.17 -9.81 -1.65
N ARG A 125 -15.38 -9.66 -2.20
CA ARG A 125 -16.15 -10.74 -2.82
C ARG A 125 -15.95 -10.76 -4.33
N ASP A 126 -16.14 -9.62 -4.98
CA ASP A 126 -15.97 -9.48 -6.42
C ASP A 126 -14.60 -8.88 -6.73
N TRP A 127 -13.63 -9.77 -6.97
CA TRP A 127 -12.29 -9.36 -7.33
C TRP A 127 -12.20 -8.88 -8.79
N PRO A 128 -11.40 -7.83 -9.10
CA PRO A 128 -11.06 -7.41 -10.45
C PRO A 128 -9.79 -8.10 -10.97
N GLY A 129 -9.35 -7.75 -12.18
CA GLY A 129 -7.98 -8.05 -12.59
C GLY A 129 -6.99 -7.30 -11.71
N ILE A 130 -5.94 -7.98 -11.24
CA ILE A 130 -4.94 -7.43 -10.32
C ILE A 130 -3.54 -7.76 -10.79
N VAL A 131 -2.65 -6.78 -10.66
CA VAL A 131 -1.19 -6.96 -10.60
C VAL A 131 -0.71 -6.25 -9.36
N TRP A 132 -0.37 -7.00 -8.31
CA TRP A 132 0.14 -6.45 -7.06
C TRP A 132 1.66 -6.62 -7.04
N VAL A 133 2.38 -5.52 -7.11
CA VAL A 133 3.84 -5.45 -7.08
C VAL A 133 4.28 -5.00 -5.70
N LEU A 134 5.03 -5.84 -4.98
CA LEU A 134 5.58 -5.53 -3.67
C LEU A 134 7.08 -5.80 -3.67
N GLU A 135 7.88 -4.78 -3.35
CA GLU A 135 9.34 -4.90 -3.33
C GLU A 135 9.93 -4.73 -1.93
N GLY A 136 11.17 -5.19 -1.76
CA GLY A 136 11.92 -5.07 -0.50
C GLY A 136 13.20 -4.26 -0.65
N GLU A 137 13.25 -3.33 -1.62
CA GLU A 137 14.43 -2.50 -1.88
C GLU A 137 14.10 -1.04 -2.17
N GLU A 138 12.88 -0.58 -1.86
CA GLU A 138 12.38 0.76 -2.19
C GLU A 138 13.25 1.85 -1.54
N GLU A 139 13.62 1.63 -0.28
CA GLU A 139 14.43 2.56 0.52
C GLU A 139 15.88 2.64 0.01
N THR A 140 16.27 1.71 -0.88
CA THR A 140 17.59 1.67 -1.52
C THR A 140 17.55 1.94 -3.03
N GLY A 141 16.40 2.39 -3.54
CA GLY A 141 16.25 2.82 -4.94
C GLY A 141 15.81 1.71 -5.91
N SER A 142 15.27 0.60 -5.41
CA SER A 142 14.55 -0.42 -6.19
C SER A 142 15.34 -1.13 -7.30
N PRO A 143 16.60 -1.56 -7.10
CA PRO A 143 17.41 -2.12 -8.18
C PRO A 143 16.82 -3.39 -8.80
N LEU A 144 16.22 -4.30 -8.00
CA LEU A 144 15.57 -5.49 -8.59
C LEU A 144 14.29 -5.14 -9.38
N LEU A 145 13.50 -4.17 -8.92
CA LEU A 145 12.33 -3.71 -9.69
C LEU A 145 12.77 -3.13 -11.04
N ALA A 146 13.88 -2.38 -11.07
CA ALA A 146 14.42 -1.79 -12.29
C ALA A 146 14.64 -2.83 -13.39
N GLU A 147 15.15 -4.01 -13.02
CA GLU A 147 15.41 -5.13 -13.94
C GLU A 147 14.11 -5.77 -14.47
N HIS A 148 12.96 -5.54 -13.83
CA HIS A 148 11.67 -6.14 -14.15
C HIS A 148 10.65 -5.16 -14.73
N LEU A 149 11.02 -3.89 -14.92
CA LEU A 149 10.12 -2.86 -15.45
C LEU A 149 9.58 -3.22 -16.84
N ASP A 150 10.41 -3.75 -17.73
CA ASP A 150 9.99 -4.12 -19.09
C ASP A 150 8.90 -5.20 -19.04
N ALA A 151 9.10 -6.26 -18.26
CA ALA A 151 8.11 -7.33 -18.07
C ALA A 151 6.80 -6.84 -17.43
N LEU A 152 6.88 -5.90 -16.47
CA LEU A 152 5.71 -5.28 -15.86
C LEU A 152 5.01 -4.32 -16.83
N SER A 153 5.75 -3.66 -17.72
CA SER A 153 5.20 -2.76 -18.74
C SER A 153 4.42 -3.50 -19.82
N GLU A 154 4.84 -4.73 -20.16
CA GLU A 154 4.11 -5.65 -21.03
C GLU A 154 2.79 -6.14 -20.42
N THR A 155 2.64 -6.01 -19.09
CA THR A 155 1.38 -6.33 -18.43
C THR A 155 0.36 -5.21 -18.67
N ASP A 156 -0.86 -5.60 -19.08
CA ASP A 156 -1.98 -4.70 -19.37
C ASP A 156 -2.62 -4.13 -18.08
N VAL A 157 -1.83 -3.36 -17.32
CA VAL A 157 -2.31 -2.58 -16.16
C VAL A 157 -2.96 -1.30 -16.66
N SER A 158 -4.24 -1.13 -16.37
CA SER A 158 -5.04 0.00 -16.81
C SER A 158 -4.77 1.26 -15.99
N TRP A 159 -4.50 1.11 -14.69
CA TRP A 159 -4.14 2.19 -13.77
C TRP A 159 -3.51 1.65 -12.49
N TRP A 160 -2.84 2.51 -11.73
CA TRP A 160 -2.11 2.14 -10.52
C TRP A 160 -2.72 2.76 -9.25
N LEU A 161 -2.79 1.94 -8.20
CA LEU A 161 -3.11 2.36 -6.84
C LEU A 161 -1.91 2.15 -5.93
N ASP A 162 -1.64 3.14 -5.11
CA ASP A 162 -0.55 3.15 -4.15
C ASP A 162 -1.09 3.57 -2.77
N GLU A 163 -0.41 3.16 -1.71
CA GLU A 163 -0.80 3.37 -0.29
C GLU A 163 -0.39 4.71 0.29
N THR A 164 0.36 5.52 -0.46
CA THR A 164 0.87 6.84 -0.04
C THR A 164 -0.20 7.93 -0.08
N GLY A 165 -1.18 7.85 0.80
CA GLY A 165 -2.09 8.97 1.10
C GLY A 165 -2.11 9.30 2.58
N TYR A 166 -2.58 10.51 2.88
CA TYR A 166 -2.57 11.00 4.24
C TYR A 166 -3.75 11.91 4.58
N PHE A 167 -4.00 12.02 5.87
CA PHE A 167 -4.92 12.94 6.50
C PHE A 167 -4.18 14.24 6.81
N GLU A 168 -4.71 15.36 6.34
CA GLU A 168 -4.25 16.71 6.70
C GLU A 168 -4.71 17.10 8.11
N ALA A 169 -5.83 16.51 8.54
CA ALA A 169 -6.39 16.61 9.88
C ALA A 169 -7.20 15.33 10.16
N PRO A 170 -7.54 15.02 11.42
CA PRO A 170 -8.33 13.82 11.75
C PRO A 170 -9.65 13.68 10.96
N ASP A 171 -10.22 14.80 10.53
CA ASP A 171 -11.48 14.91 9.77
C ASP A 171 -11.27 15.39 8.32
N ARG A 172 -10.03 15.35 7.80
CA ARG A 172 -9.72 15.77 6.43
C ARG A 172 -8.68 14.86 5.78
N GLN A 173 -9.12 14.06 4.80
CA GLN A 173 -8.28 13.16 4.02
C GLN A 173 -7.87 13.77 2.67
N ARG A 174 -6.63 13.53 2.24
CA ARG A 174 -6.15 13.90 0.90
C ARG A 174 -6.24 12.73 -0.08
N LEU A 175 -7.05 12.95 -1.12
CA LEU A 175 -7.15 12.28 -2.41
C LEU A 175 -5.96 12.58 -3.34
N LEU A 176 -5.09 11.67 -3.74
CA LEU A 176 -4.12 11.97 -4.83
C LEU A 176 -4.54 11.29 -6.13
N LEU A 177 -4.64 12.06 -7.20
CA LEU A 177 -4.97 11.58 -8.55
C LEU A 177 -3.97 12.13 -9.58
N ALA A 178 -3.51 11.30 -10.51
CA ALA A 178 -2.71 11.74 -11.65
C ALA A 178 -3.18 11.07 -12.94
N ARG A 179 -3.22 11.83 -14.04
CA ARG A 179 -3.68 11.37 -15.37
C ARG A 179 -5.01 10.62 -15.31
N TRP A 180 -5.94 11.10 -14.49
CA TRP A 180 -7.19 10.40 -14.18
C TRP A 180 -8.22 10.57 -15.30
N PRO A 181 -8.60 9.50 -16.02
CA PRO A 181 -9.61 9.57 -17.07
C PRO A 181 -11.01 9.55 -16.48
N SER A 182 -11.97 10.15 -17.19
CA SER A 182 -13.37 10.21 -16.74
C SER A 182 -14.03 8.84 -16.54
N ALA A 183 -13.55 7.82 -17.26
CA ALA A 183 -14.00 6.44 -17.09
C ALA A 183 -13.76 5.90 -15.67
N LEU A 184 -12.86 6.50 -14.89
CA LEU A 184 -12.58 6.13 -13.51
C LEU A 184 -13.18 7.10 -12.47
N ASP A 185 -13.91 8.15 -12.88
CA ASP A 185 -14.56 9.12 -11.97
C ASP A 185 -15.53 8.52 -10.92
N PRO A 186 -16.19 7.37 -11.16
CA PRO A 186 -16.98 6.72 -10.11
C PRO A 186 -16.18 6.34 -8.86
N LEU A 187 -14.87 6.05 -9.00
CA LEU A 187 -14.01 5.65 -7.89
C LEU A 187 -13.75 6.81 -6.91
N PRO A 188 -13.23 7.99 -7.31
CA PRO A 188 -13.13 9.14 -6.41
C PRO A 188 -14.46 9.56 -5.80
N THR A 189 -15.58 9.40 -6.50
CA THR A 189 -16.89 9.67 -5.90
C THR A 189 -17.20 8.69 -4.76
N THR A 190 -17.02 7.39 -5.01
CA THR A 190 -17.16 6.35 -3.98
C THR A 190 -16.27 6.60 -2.76
N TRP A 191 -15.00 6.97 -2.98
CA TRP A 191 -14.07 7.24 -1.88
C TRP A 191 -14.48 8.44 -1.03
N ARG A 192 -15.03 9.49 -1.65
CA ARG A 192 -15.54 10.68 -0.96
C ARG A 192 -16.82 10.40 -0.19
N ASP A 193 -17.72 9.60 -0.75
CA ASP A 193 -18.95 9.19 -0.07
C ASP A 193 -18.63 8.34 1.17
N LEU A 194 -17.66 7.43 1.06
CA LEU A 194 -17.13 6.68 2.20
C LEU A 194 -16.50 7.61 3.23
N ALA A 195 -15.66 8.57 2.83
CA ALA A 195 -15.08 9.52 3.76
C ALA A 195 -16.17 10.32 4.50
N ALA A 196 -17.19 10.81 3.78
CA ALA A 196 -18.30 11.54 4.37
C ALA A 196 -19.10 10.68 5.38
N ALA A 197 -19.29 9.39 5.11
CA ALA A 197 -19.91 8.45 6.05
C ALA A 197 -19.09 8.25 7.34
N HIS A 198 -17.79 8.53 7.31
CA HIS A 198 -16.89 8.55 8.46
C HIS A 198 -16.71 9.95 9.06
N ALA A 199 -17.54 10.91 8.66
CA ALA A 199 -17.42 12.33 9.03
C ALA A 199 -16.06 12.96 8.66
N VAL A 200 -15.45 12.47 7.57
CA VAL A 200 -14.18 12.95 7.02
C VAL A 200 -14.45 13.71 5.72
N SER A 201 -13.98 14.95 5.66
CA SER A 201 -13.93 15.74 4.43
C SER A 201 -12.77 15.29 3.53
N THR A 202 -12.88 15.52 2.23
CA THR A 202 -11.84 15.12 1.26
C THR A 202 -11.31 16.29 0.47
N VAL A 203 -9.99 16.31 0.26
CA VAL A 203 -9.30 17.24 -0.63
C VAL A 203 -8.67 16.42 -1.74
N VAL A 204 -9.03 16.68 -3.00
CA VAL A 204 -8.42 16.01 -4.15
C VAL A 204 -7.29 16.87 -4.70
N ALA A 205 -6.09 16.33 -4.72
CA ALA A 205 -4.92 16.94 -5.32
C ALA A 205 -4.55 16.21 -6.62
N HIS A 206 -4.57 16.95 -7.72
CA HIS A 206 -4.23 16.43 -9.05
C HIS A 206 -2.73 16.61 -9.33
N ARG A 207 -1.91 15.64 -8.92
CA ARG A 207 -0.46 15.64 -9.12
C ARG A 207 0.10 14.22 -9.00
N GLU A 208 1.28 14.00 -9.59
CA GLU A 208 2.07 12.80 -9.32
C GLU A 208 2.60 12.81 -7.87
N LEU A 209 2.90 11.63 -7.30
CA LEU A 209 3.67 11.56 -6.05
C LEU A 209 5.02 12.23 -6.23
N ASN A 210 5.63 12.72 -5.14
CA ASN A 210 7.02 13.18 -5.20
C ASN A 210 7.98 12.07 -5.70
N ARG A 211 7.69 10.80 -5.36
CA ARG A 211 8.41 9.62 -5.89
C ARG A 211 8.03 9.25 -7.32
N ALA A 212 6.96 9.81 -7.89
CA ALA A 212 6.51 9.60 -9.26
C ALA A 212 6.66 10.85 -10.16
N SER A 213 6.99 12.01 -9.59
CA SER A 213 6.94 13.30 -10.26
C SER A 213 8.24 13.63 -10.97
N GLY A 214 8.19 13.67 -12.30
CA GLY A 214 9.13 14.43 -13.14
C GLY A 214 10.54 13.87 -13.31
N GLY A 215 10.77 13.16 -14.42
CA GLY A 215 12.11 12.94 -14.99
C GLY A 215 13.10 12.10 -14.18
N SER A 216 12.70 11.66 -12.99
CA SER A 216 13.41 10.70 -12.15
C SER A 216 13.61 9.38 -12.91
N SER A 217 14.85 8.89 -12.95
CA SER A 217 15.16 7.53 -13.40
C SER A 217 14.81 6.47 -12.36
N ALA A 218 14.23 6.85 -11.21
CA ALA A 218 13.89 5.91 -10.15
C ALA A 218 12.88 4.87 -10.66
N PRO A 219 13.10 3.57 -10.43
CA PRO A 219 12.28 2.50 -10.99
C PRO A 219 10.79 2.64 -10.67
N VAL A 220 10.45 3.02 -9.44
CA VAL A 220 9.05 3.24 -9.01
C VAL A 220 8.34 4.31 -9.85
N SER A 221 9.02 5.42 -10.18
CA SER A 221 8.44 6.45 -11.07
C SER A 221 8.14 5.90 -12.46
N GLN A 222 9.00 4.99 -12.94
CA GLN A 222 8.85 4.38 -14.26
C GLN A 222 7.68 3.40 -14.30
N LEU A 223 7.40 2.70 -13.21
CA LEU A 223 6.26 1.78 -13.09
C LEU A 223 4.91 2.46 -13.39
N PHE A 224 4.77 3.72 -12.97
CA PHE A 224 3.55 4.51 -13.15
C PHE A 224 3.53 5.37 -14.42
N ARG A 225 4.62 5.35 -15.21
CA ARG A 225 4.85 6.31 -16.28
C ARG A 225 3.78 6.23 -17.35
N GLY A 226 3.11 7.36 -17.60
CA GLY A 226 2.10 7.49 -18.64
C GLY A 226 0.76 6.80 -18.33
N ARG A 227 0.59 6.16 -17.17
CA ARG A 227 -0.65 5.48 -16.77
C ARG A 227 -1.42 6.27 -15.71
N PRO A 228 -2.76 6.21 -15.66
CA PRO A 228 -3.54 6.79 -14.58
C PRO A 228 -3.09 6.23 -13.23
N TYR A 229 -3.16 7.07 -12.21
CA TYR A 229 -2.62 6.77 -10.90
C TYR A 229 -3.49 7.41 -9.82
N ALA A 230 -3.74 6.69 -8.73
CA ALA A 230 -4.33 7.23 -7.52
C ALA A 230 -3.56 6.78 -6.29
N SER A 231 -3.66 7.55 -5.22
CA SER A 231 -3.11 7.17 -3.93
C SER A 231 -3.97 7.69 -2.78
N PHE A 232 -4.19 6.82 -1.81
CA PHE A 232 -4.83 7.10 -0.53
C PHE A 232 -4.30 6.12 0.53
N GLY A 233 -4.28 6.55 1.79
CA GLY A 233 -3.68 5.78 2.88
C GLY A 233 -4.03 6.33 4.27
N PRO A 234 -3.58 5.66 5.33
CA PRO A 234 -3.93 5.98 6.71
C PRO A 234 -2.98 6.97 7.39
N ASN A 235 -1.90 7.39 6.71
CA ASN A 235 -0.89 8.27 7.31
C ASN A 235 -1.47 9.65 7.64
N ASP A 236 -0.79 10.41 8.49
CA ASP A 236 -1.12 11.80 8.75
C ASP A 236 0.16 12.65 8.88
N GLU A 237 0.00 13.95 9.10
CA GLU A 237 1.14 14.87 9.24
C GLU A 237 2.07 14.51 10.41
N ALA A 238 1.59 13.74 11.39
CA ALA A 238 2.36 13.28 12.55
C ALA A 238 2.97 11.89 12.36
N SER A 239 2.91 11.32 11.14
CA SER A 239 3.43 9.98 10.88
C SER A 239 4.95 9.87 10.97
N ASN A 240 5.69 10.98 10.82
CA ASN A 240 7.15 11.03 10.99
C ASN A 240 7.92 9.95 10.19
N VAL A 241 7.51 9.71 8.93
CA VAL A 241 8.19 8.79 8.01
C VAL A 241 9.69 9.10 7.95
N HIS A 242 10.51 8.04 7.99
CA HIS A 242 11.99 8.09 8.03
C HIS A 242 12.61 8.78 9.25
N ALA A 243 11.82 9.29 10.19
CA ALA A 243 12.29 9.94 11.41
C ALA A 243 12.01 9.10 12.68
N ALA A 244 12.50 9.58 13.82
CA ALA A 244 12.24 8.94 15.11
C ALA A 244 10.79 9.15 15.57
N ASN A 245 10.24 8.16 16.28
CA ASN A 245 8.84 8.13 16.70
C ASN A 245 7.86 8.13 15.51
N GLU A 246 8.26 7.42 14.44
CA GLU A 246 7.37 7.07 13.34
C GLU A 246 6.09 6.41 13.87
N SER A 247 4.94 6.80 13.33
CA SER A 247 3.64 6.35 13.84
C SER A 247 2.52 6.43 12.80
N ILE A 248 1.40 5.75 13.08
CA ILE A 248 0.18 5.87 12.28
C ILE A 248 -1.05 6.03 13.18
N PRO A 249 -2.04 6.87 12.82
CA PRO A 249 -3.29 6.99 13.56
C PRO A 249 -4.18 5.75 13.35
N LEU A 250 -4.57 5.08 14.45
CA LEU A 250 -5.42 3.89 14.38
C LEU A 250 -6.83 4.21 13.87
N GLY A 251 -7.30 5.44 14.06
CA GLY A 251 -8.61 5.91 13.58
C GLY A 251 -8.74 5.99 12.06
N ALA A 252 -7.62 6.14 11.34
CA ALA A 252 -7.60 6.26 9.88
C ALA A 252 -7.67 4.90 9.16
N LEU A 253 -7.31 3.81 9.85
CA LEU A 253 -7.21 2.48 9.26
C LEU A 253 -8.53 2.00 8.67
N LEU A 254 -9.65 2.23 9.35
CA LEU A 254 -10.96 1.75 8.93
C LEU A 254 -11.43 2.41 7.63
N LEU A 255 -11.35 3.74 7.53
CA LEU A 255 -11.77 4.45 6.31
C LEU A 255 -10.90 4.03 5.11
N SER A 256 -9.58 3.99 5.30
CA SER A 256 -8.65 3.56 4.25
C SER A 256 -8.91 2.11 3.81
N ALA A 257 -9.22 1.20 4.74
CA ALA A 257 -9.58 -0.18 4.43
C ALA A 257 -10.88 -0.27 3.62
N HIS A 258 -11.92 0.46 4.01
CA HIS A 258 -13.18 0.52 3.26
C HIS A 258 -13.00 1.09 1.86
N GLN A 259 -12.18 2.14 1.68
CA GLN A 259 -11.89 2.70 0.37
C GLN A 259 -11.16 1.69 -0.52
N PHE A 260 -10.22 0.94 0.05
CA PHE A 260 -9.52 -0.13 -0.67
C PHE A 260 -10.46 -1.25 -1.10
N VAL A 261 -11.28 -1.79 -0.19
CA VAL A 261 -12.27 -2.83 -0.50
C VAL A 261 -13.27 -2.35 -1.55
N ALA A 262 -13.82 -1.15 -1.40
CA ALA A 262 -14.76 -0.58 -2.35
C ALA A 262 -14.14 -0.36 -3.74
N THR A 263 -12.84 -0.07 -3.82
CA THR A 263 -12.12 0.02 -5.10
C THR A 263 -12.12 -1.33 -5.81
N LEU A 264 -11.78 -2.40 -5.08
CA LEU A 264 -11.71 -3.75 -5.64
C LEU A 264 -13.11 -4.23 -6.07
N GLU A 265 -14.10 -4.09 -5.20
CA GLU A 265 -15.49 -4.46 -5.48
C GLU A 265 -16.08 -3.67 -6.67
N HIS A 266 -15.84 -2.35 -6.73
CA HIS A 266 -16.32 -1.52 -7.83
C HIS A 266 -15.81 -2.03 -9.18
N LEU A 267 -14.52 -2.37 -9.26
CA LEU A 267 -13.93 -2.90 -10.48
C LEU A 267 -14.34 -4.35 -10.76
N GLY A 268 -14.53 -5.17 -9.73
CA GLY A 268 -14.94 -6.57 -9.89
C GLY A 268 -16.39 -6.72 -10.37
N MET A 269 -17.26 -5.78 -10.00
CA MET A 269 -18.64 -5.69 -10.48
C MET A 269 -18.77 -5.19 -11.92
N GLN A 270 -17.75 -4.56 -12.51
CA GLN A 270 -17.77 -4.07 -13.90
C GLN A 270 -17.72 -5.19 -14.97
N ARG A 271 -18.12 -6.42 -14.63
CA ARG A 271 -18.33 -7.47 -15.62
C ARG A 271 -19.43 -7.01 -16.60
N LEU A 272 -19.10 -7.00 -17.88
CA LEU A 272 -20.05 -6.81 -18.98
C LEU A 272 -21.21 -7.83 -18.87
N PRO A 273 -22.42 -7.48 -19.36
CA PRO A 273 -23.65 -8.28 -19.22
C PRO A 273 -23.53 -9.73 -19.69
#